data_AF-A0A7C5MNI8-F1
#
_entry.id   AF-A0A7C5MNI8-F1
#
_cell.length_a   1.000
_cell.length_b   1.000
_cell.length_c   1.000
_cell.angle_alpha   90.00
_cell.angle_beta   90.00
_cell.angle_gamma   90.00
#
_symmetry.space_group_name_H-M   'P 1'
#
loop_
_entity.id
_entity.type
_entity.pdbx_description
1 polymer ?
#
loop_
_entity_poly.entity_id
_entity_poly.type
_entity_poly.pdbx_seq_one_letter_code
_entity_poly.pdbx_strand_id
1 'polypeptide(L)'
;MAVNSSILLNPGPVAVAPETWKAIARPAIHQRSAAFEAFFAQLQVGLQYLFQTHQPVLALAGSGTLGMEVTLRSLFAAGDKVVVQDNGKFSER
;
A
#
# COMPACT_ATOMS: atom_id res chain seq x y z
N MET A 1 24.31 -6.65 -13.14
CA MET A 1 23.60 -6.10 -14.31
C MET A 1 23.24 -4.67 -13.97
N ALA A 2 23.89 -3.68 -14.58
CA ALA A 2 23.58 -2.28 -14.31
C ALA A 2 22.18 -1.98 -14.87
N VAL A 3 21.21 -1.73 -14.00
CA VAL A 3 19.91 -1.22 -14.42
C VAL A 3 20.16 0.19 -14.93
N ASN A 4 20.06 0.39 -16.24
CA ASN A 4 20.10 1.71 -16.84
C ASN A 4 18.85 2.45 -16.34
N SER A 5 19.01 3.34 -15.36
CA SER A 5 17.90 4.00 -14.68
C SER A 5 17.42 5.18 -15.50
N SER A 6 16.46 4.93 -16.40
CA SER A 6 15.66 5.99 -16.99
C SER A 6 15.01 6.80 -15.87
N ILE A 7 15.27 8.11 -15.82
CA ILE A 7 14.62 9.00 -14.87
C ILE A 7 13.12 9.05 -15.22
N LEU A 8 12.28 8.56 -14.32
CA LEU A 8 10.82 8.60 -14.43
C LEU A 8 10.33 9.94 -13.88
N LEU A 9 9.83 10.81 -14.76
CA LEU A 9 9.30 12.15 -14.44
C LEU A 9 7.76 12.23 -14.58
N ASN A 10 7.09 11.09 -14.67
CA ASN A 10 5.64 10.97 -14.61
C ASN A 10 5.15 10.92 -13.15
N PRO A 11 3.87 11.22 -12.87
CA PRO A 11 3.30 11.17 -11.51
C PRO A 11 3.32 9.78 -10.83
N GLY A 12 3.69 8.73 -11.56
CA GLY A 12 3.78 7.37 -11.06
C GLY A 12 3.66 6.33 -12.18
N PRO A 13 4.27 5.14 -12.02
CA PRO A 13 5.22 4.79 -10.96
C PRO A 13 6.53 5.57 -11.07
N VAL A 14 7.26 5.69 -9.96
CA VAL A 14 8.58 6.36 -9.90
C VAL A 14 9.70 5.35 -9.70
N ALA A 15 10.96 5.79 -9.88
CA ALA A 15 12.11 4.95 -9.62
C ALA A 15 12.15 4.49 -8.16
N VAL A 16 12.31 3.18 -7.96
CA VAL A 16 12.38 2.57 -6.63
C VAL A 16 13.82 2.63 -6.11
N ALA A 17 13.99 3.00 -4.84
CA ALA A 17 15.31 3.09 -4.20
C ALA A 17 16.07 1.74 -4.26
N PRO A 18 17.40 1.75 -4.48
CA PRO A 18 18.20 0.51 -4.54
C PRO A 18 18.05 -0.40 -3.32
N GLU A 19 17.85 0.16 -2.14
CA GLU A 19 17.65 -0.56 -0.88
C GLU A 19 16.38 -1.39 -0.90
N THR A 20 15.31 -0.88 -1.51
CA THR A 20 14.03 -1.58 -1.67
C THR A 20 14.19 -2.75 -2.63
N TRP A 21 14.93 -2.59 -3.74
CA TRP A 21 15.24 -3.72 -4.63
C TRP A 21 16.03 -4.81 -3.93
N LYS A 22 17.03 -4.43 -3.13
CA LYS A 22 17.79 -5.39 -2.30
C LYS A 22 16.89 -6.11 -1.29
N ALA A 23 15.88 -5.44 -0.73
CA ALA A 23 14.94 -6.05 0.20
C ALA A 23 14.01 -7.06 -0.50
N ILE A 24 13.49 -6.73 -1.69
CA ILE A 24 12.66 -7.62 -2.50
C ILE A 24 13.41 -8.90 -2.91
N ALA A 25 14.73 -8.79 -3.15
CA ALA A 25 15.57 -9.92 -3.54
C ALA A 25 15.88 -10.91 -2.39
N ARG A 26 15.45 -10.63 -1.15
CA ARG A 26 15.67 -11.52 -0.01
C ARG A 26 14.77 -12.76 -0.09
N PRO A 27 15.18 -13.91 0.47
CA PRO A 27 14.31 -15.07 0.59
C PRO A 27 13.00 -14.74 1.30
N ALA A 28 11.90 -15.35 0.84
CA ALA A 28 10.59 -15.17 1.46
C ALA A 28 10.59 -15.67 2.91
N ILE A 29 9.91 -14.94 3.79
CA ILE A 29 9.71 -15.31 5.19
C ILE A 29 8.39 -16.09 5.29
N HIS A 30 8.38 -17.19 6.04
CA HIS A 30 7.15 -17.92 6.31
C HIS A 30 6.18 -17.06 7.14
N GLN A 31 4.96 -16.87 6.63
CA GLN A 31 3.98 -15.91 7.15
C GLN A 31 3.41 -16.22 8.54
N ARG A 32 3.64 -17.43 9.07
CA ARG A 32 3.28 -17.81 10.46
C ARG A 32 4.50 -18.03 11.35
N SER A 33 5.66 -17.51 10.96
CA SER A 33 6.88 -17.60 11.77
C SER A 33 7.01 -16.40 12.69
N ALA A 34 7.71 -16.58 13.83
CA ALA A 34 8.03 -15.48 14.74
C ALA A 34 8.82 -14.35 14.06
N ALA A 35 9.62 -14.68 13.04
CA ALA A 35 10.33 -13.69 12.23
C ALA A 35 9.37 -12.78 11.44
N PHE A 36 8.30 -13.34 10.88
CA PHE A 36 7.27 -12.56 10.18
C PHE A 36 6.45 -11.71 11.16
N GLU A 37 6.09 -12.27 12.33
CA GLU A 37 5.37 -11.52 13.37
C GLU A 37 6.16 -10.29 13.83
N ALA A 38 7.45 -10.44 14.10
CA ALA A 38 8.32 -9.32 14.48
C ALA A 38 8.43 -8.28 13.35
N PHE A 39 8.57 -8.72 12.09
CA PHE A 39 8.58 -7.82 10.93
C PHE A 39 7.26 -7.07 10.79
N PHE A 40 6.12 -7.75 10.92
CA PHE A 40 4.80 -7.15 10.76
C PHE A 40 4.50 -6.15 11.88
N ALA A 41 4.94 -6.41 13.11
CA ALA A 41 4.83 -5.45 14.22
C ALA A 41 5.61 -4.16 13.94
N GLN A 42 6.83 -4.26 13.39
CA GLN A 42 7.62 -3.09 12.99
C GLN A 42 6.98 -2.33 11.82
N LEU A 43 6.46 -3.05 10.82
CA LEU A 43 5.71 -2.46 9.71
C LEU A 43 4.52 -1.64 10.25
N GLN A 44 3.76 -2.19 11.21
CA GLN A 44 2.61 -1.52 11.80
C GLN A 44 2.96 -0.20 12.48
N VAL A 45 4.08 -0.14 13.21
CA VAL A 45 4.59 1.12 13.81
C VAL A 45 4.94 2.14 12.72
N GLY A 46 5.61 1.70 11.66
CA GLY A 46 5.95 2.55 10.51
C GLY A 46 4.71 3.09 9.79
N LEU A 47 3.68 2.26 9.60
CA LEU A 47 2.42 2.67 9.00
C LEU A 47 1.64 3.66 9.90
N GLN A 48 1.60 3.42 11.21
CA GLN A 48 1.00 4.34 12.18
C GLN A 48 1.68 5.70 12.19
N TYR A 49 3.01 5.71 12.13
CA TYR A 49 3.77 6.94 11.95
C TYR A 49 3.43 7.60 10.60
N LEU A 50 3.41 6.85 9.50
CA LEU A 50 3.11 7.42 8.17
C LEU A 50 1.73 8.07 8.09
N PHE A 51 0.71 7.39 8.62
CA PHE A 51 -0.68 7.87 8.61
C PHE A 51 -1.03 8.77 9.81
N GLN A 52 -0.07 9.00 10.73
CA GLN A 52 -0.27 9.79 11.95
C GLN A 52 -1.50 9.33 12.75
N THR A 53 -1.58 8.02 13.01
CA THR A 53 -2.71 7.39 13.73
C THR A 53 -2.23 6.42 14.79
N HIS A 54 -3.04 6.22 15.82
CA HIS A 54 -2.85 5.18 16.83
C HIS A 54 -3.59 3.88 16.48
N GLN A 55 -4.44 3.88 15.45
CA GLN A 55 -5.21 2.70 15.04
C GLN A 55 -4.34 1.74 14.20
N PRO A 56 -4.69 0.44 14.15
CA PRO A 56 -4.10 -0.48 13.19
C PRO A 56 -4.29 0.03 11.74
N VAL A 57 -3.31 -0.25 10.87
CA VAL A 57 -3.33 0.16 9.47
C VAL A 57 -3.28 -1.09 8.61
N LEU A 58 -4.24 -1.25 7.71
CA LEU A 58 -4.33 -2.44 6.89
C LEU A 58 -3.31 -2.38 5.74
N ALA A 59 -2.37 -3.32 5.73
CA ALA A 59 -1.48 -3.56 4.59
C ALA A 59 -2.17 -4.49 3.59
N LEU A 60 -2.64 -3.94 2.48
CA LEU A 60 -3.37 -4.68 1.44
C LEU A 60 -2.41 -5.16 0.34
N ALA A 61 -2.56 -6.42 -0.07
CA ALA A 61 -1.77 -7.01 -1.15
C ALA A 61 -2.33 -6.64 -2.52
N GLY A 62 -2.20 -5.37 -2.91
CA GLY A 62 -2.65 -4.88 -4.22
C GLY A 62 -2.20 -3.45 -4.53
N SER A 63 -2.72 -2.90 -5.63
CA SER A 63 -2.44 -1.52 -6.05
C SER A 63 -3.27 -0.51 -5.24
N GLY A 64 -3.01 0.79 -5.44
CA GLY A 64 -3.72 1.86 -4.73
C GLY A 64 -5.26 1.80 -4.83
N THR A 65 -5.80 1.39 -6.00
CA THR A 65 -7.26 1.28 -6.19
C THR A 65 -7.89 0.21 -5.31
N LEU A 66 -7.16 -0.84 -4.93
CA LEU A 66 -7.69 -1.89 -4.04
C LEU A 66 -8.07 -1.31 -2.68
N GLY A 67 -7.34 -0.31 -2.18
CA GLY A 67 -7.68 0.35 -0.91
C GLY A 67 -9.05 1.01 -0.94
N MET A 68 -9.40 1.65 -2.06
CA MET A 68 -10.72 2.25 -2.24
C MET A 68 -11.82 1.19 -2.35
N GLU A 69 -11.59 0.12 -3.14
CA GLU A 69 -12.57 -0.97 -3.27
C GLU A 69 -12.86 -1.68 -1.94
N VAL A 70 -11.80 -2.02 -1.18
CA VAL A 70 -11.93 -2.63 0.16
C VAL A 70 -12.71 -1.72 1.09
N THR A 71 -12.45 -0.41 1.06
CA THR A 71 -13.15 0.56 1.91
C THR A 71 -14.64 0.60 1.60
N LEU A 72 -15.02 0.74 0.32
CA LEU A 72 -16.43 0.80 -0.08
C LEU A 72 -17.17 -0.50 0.25
N ARG A 73 -16.57 -1.65 -0.05
CA ARG A 73 -17.17 -2.97 0.19
C ARG A 73 -17.29 -3.32 1.66
N SER A 74 -16.45 -2.75 2.52
CA SER A 74 -16.47 -3.02 3.96
C SER A 74 -17.42 -2.10 4.74
N LEU A 75 -17.66 -0.89 4.24
CA LEU A 75 -18.44 0.13 4.95
C LEU A 75 -19.90 0.23 4.49
N PHE A 76 -20.22 -0.18 3.27
CA PHE A 76 -21.54 0.05 2.67
C PHE A 76 -22.17 -1.24 2.13
N ALA A 77 -23.50 -1.28 2.17
CA ALA A 77 -24.31 -2.34 1.60
C ALA A 77 -25.02 -1.87 0.30
N ALA A 78 -25.58 -2.83 -0.43
CA ALA A 78 -26.39 -2.52 -1.61
C ALA A 78 -27.61 -1.68 -1.19
N GLY A 79 -27.80 -0.54 -1.86
CA GLY A 79 -28.89 0.41 -1.57
C GLY A 79 -28.49 1.60 -0.69
N ASP A 80 -27.32 1.56 -0.06
CA ASP A 80 -26.79 2.72 0.66
C ASP A 80 -26.48 3.87 -0.31
N LYS A 81 -26.72 5.11 0.17
CA LYS A 81 -26.39 6.32 -0.58
C LYS A 81 -25.03 6.84 -0.12
N VAL A 82 -24.09 6.97 -1.06
CA VAL A 82 -22.74 7.50 -0.81
C VAL A 82 -22.57 8.80 -1.59
N VAL A 83 -22.04 9.82 -0.95
CA VAL A 83 -21.70 11.09 -1.60
C VAL A 83 -20.23 11.03 -2.04
N VAL A 84 -20.00 11.24 -3.33
CA VAL A 84 -18.65 11.34 -3.92
C VAL A 84 -18.52 12.71 -4.56
N GLN A 85 -17.53 13.49 -4.12
CA GLN A 85 -17.18 14.72 -4.80
C GLN A 85 -16.35 14.37 -6.04
N ASP A 86 -16.93 14.59 -7.22
CA ASP A 86 -16.21 14.36 -8.46
C ASP A 86 -15.35 15.57 -8.84
N ASN A 87 -14.03 15.40 -8.82
CA ASN A 87 -13.05 16.44 -9.10
C ASN A 87 -11.85 15.97 -9.93
N GLY A 88 -11.93 14.78 -10.54
CA GLY A 88 -10.89 14.28 -11.44
C GLY A 88 -10.90 12.77 -11.64
N LYS A 89 -9.87 12.26 -12.33
CA LYS A 89 -9.88 10.86 -12.80
C LYS A 89 -9.90 9.80 -11.69
N PHE A 90 -9.57 10.15 -10.45
CA PHE A 90 -9.61 9.22 -9.33
C PHE A 90 -10.98 9.14 -8.66
N SER A 91 -11.79 10.22 -8.68
CA SER A 91 -13.15 10.22 -8.14
C SER A 91 -14.16 9.51 -9.04
N GLU A 92 -13.85 9.33 -10.32
CA GLU A 92 -14.62 8.51 -11.26
C GLU A 92 -14.51 6.99 -11.01
N ARG A 93 -13.63 6.55 -10.11
CA ARG A 93 -13.37 5.13 -9.85
C ARG A 93 -14.20 4.61 -8.70
#